data_AF-A0A8S4H2R1-F1
#
_entry.id   AF-A0A8S4H2R1-F1
#
_cell.length_a   1.000
_cell.length_b   1.000
_cell.length_c   1.000
_cell.angle_alpha   90.00
_cell.angle_beta   90.00
_cell.angle_gamma   90.00
#
_symmetry.space_group_name_H-M   'P 1'
#
loop_
_entity.id
_entity.type
_entity.pdbx_description
1 polymer ?
#
loop_
_entity_poly.entity_id
_entity_poly.type
_entity_poly.pdbx_seq_one_letter_code
_entity_poly.pdbx_strand_id
1 'polypeptide(L)'
;MMARFSGVRQPHFGATPCACRPRAGARWVPCVAGRKDGVSLDSLVPQTLEEMEGDAELQAVLKSIEEEGQAALTKREQRGRQRSLEKLNMPNFSKACADAGVTPLKRGAAKILQLNIGLYCNQACTHCHVESSPKRTEMMSFEVANRCLELLDDAPSVATLDLTGGAPELNPTFRHLVEGARARGREVIDRCNLTVLEEPGQEDLADFLAALRVRVVASLPCYSQKNVDLQRGSGVFERSVRGLQKLNAVGYGVPGTGLTLDLVYNPGGPFLAPPQESLEGAYRTELREAFGVEFSSLLALNNMPIKRYYDWLERRGGLEEYMGLLLEGFNPGAAEGLMCRDTVSVGWDGRVYDCDFNQQLEMTLAGGSGESGLTVFDLGSLGELEGRGILVDNHCFGCTAGSGSGCQGATE
;
A
#
# COMPACT_ATOMS: atom_id res chain seq x y z
N MET A 1 -27.19 52.60 -12.33
CA MET A 1 -28.06 51.66 -13.08
C MET A 1 -27.24 50.40 -13.32
N MET A 2 -27.50 49.36 -12.52
CA MET A 2 -26.75 48.10 -12.50
C MET A 2 -27.03 47.26 -13.75
N ALA A 3 -25.99 46.72 -14.39
CA ALA A 3 -26.14 45.77 -15.49
C ALA A 3 -25.34 44.48 -15.21
N ARG A 4 -26.07 43.56 -14.58
CA ARG A 4 -26.07 42.08 -14.65
C ARG A 4 -24.90 41.38 -15.35
N PHE A 5 -24.12 40.64 -14.55
CA PHE A 5 -23.41 39.43 -14.97
C PHE A 5 -24.39 38.26 -15.07
N SER A 6 -24.45 37.61 -16.25
CA SER A 6 -25.15 36.34 -16.47
C SER A 6 -24.21 35.15 -16.22
N GLY A 7 -24.72 34.18 -15.46
CA GLY A 7 -23.94 33.16 -14.76
C GLY A 7 -23.31 32.06 -15.60
N VAL A 8 -22.10 31.69 -15.16
CA VAL A 8 -21.44 30.42 -15.45
C VAL A 8 -22.09 29.36 -14.54
N ARG A 9 -22.64 28.30 -15.14
CA ARG A 9 -23.11 27.12 -14.41
C ARG A 9 -21.89 26.33 -13.93
N GLN A 10 -21.70 26.23 -12.62
CA GLN A 10 -20.82 25.24 -12.00
C GLN A 10 -21.43 23.84 -12.20
N PRO A 11 -20.64 22.81 -12.55
CA PRO A 11 -21.09 21.44 -12.44
C PRO A 11 -21.13 21.05 -10.95
N HIS A 12 -22.29 20.61 -10.49
CA HIS A 12 -22.46 20.02 -9.16
C HIS A 12 -21.69 18.69 -9.10
N PHE A 13 -20.56 18.67 -8.40
CA PHE A 13 -19.95 17.43 -7.92
C PHE A 13 -20.82 16.82 -6.85
N GLY A 14 -21.73 15.92 -7.25
CA GLY A 14 -22.45 15.05 -6.35
C GLY A 14 -21.53 13.94 -5.86
N ALA A 15 -20.77 14.20 -4.78
CA ALA A 15 -20.16 13.14 -4.01
C ALA A 15 -21.29 12.25 -3.48
N THR A 16 -21.36 11.00 -3.93
CA THR A 16 -22.24 10.01 -3.28
C THR A 16 -21.50 9.57 -2.03
N PRO A 17 -21.94 9.93 -0.81
CA PRO A 17 -21.33 9.42 0.40
C PRO A 17 -21.54 7.91 0.42
N CYS A 18 -20.61 7.16 1.02
CA CYS A 18 -20.81 5.77 1.40
C CYS A 18 -22.27 5.58 1.84
N ALA A 19 -23.05 4.79 1.10
CA ALA A 19 -24.50 4.67 1.30
C ALA A 19 -24.81 3.87 2.56
N CYS A 20 -24.46 4.42 3.71
CA CYS A 20 -24.83 3.99 5.04
C CYS A 20 -25.12 5.25 5.87
N ARG A 21 -26.22 5.94 5.55
CA ARG A 21 -26.89 6.74 6.59
C ARG A 21 -27.45 5.75 7.60
N PRO A 22 -27.08 5.79 8.88
CA PRO A 22 -27.77 5.01 9.89
C PRO A 22 -29.21 5.53 9.95
N ARG A 23 -30.20 4.63 9.88
CA ARG A 23 -31.53 4.99 10.39
C ARG A 23 -31.35 5.29 11.87
N ALA A 24 -31.69 6.50 12.29
CA ALA A 24 -31.74 6.87 13.70
C ALA A 24 -32.55 5.81 14.47
N GLY A 25 -31.91 5.08 15.36
CA GLY A 25 -32.54 4.05 16.19
C GLY A 25 -32.27 2.58 15.84
N ALA A 26 -31.48 2.26 14.80
CA ALA A 26 -31.03 0.89 14.59
C ALA A 26 -29.80 0.60 15.47
N ARG A 27 -30.01 -0.01 16.65
CA ARG A 27 -28.91 -0.67 17.39
C ARG A 27 -28.30 -1.70 16.45
N TRP A 28 -27.03 -1.53 16.08
CA TRP A 28 -26.20 -2.62 15.58
C TRP A 28 -26.20 -3.70 16.66
N VAL A 29 -26.84 -4.83 16.38
CA VAL A 29 -26.72 -6.02 17.21
C VAL A 29 -25.47 -6.73 16.69
N PRO A 30 -24.44 -6.98 17.50
CA PRO A 30 -23.29 -7.75 17.05
C PRO A 30 -23.78 -9.14 16.66
N CYS A 31 -23.69 -9.49 15.38
CA CYS A 31 -23.82 -10.88 14.95
C CYS A 31 -22.49 -11.60 15.26
N VAL A 32 -22.09 -11.56 16.53
CA VAL A 32 -20.98 -12.35 17.11
C VAL A 32 -21.55 -13.39 18.10
N ALA A 33 -22.84 -13.30 18.43
CA ALA A 33 -23.52 -14.30 19.24
C ALA A 33 -23.90 -15.52 18.38
N GLY A 34 -22.97 -16.46 18.19
CA GLY A 34 -23.33 -17.73 17.53
C GLY A 34 -22.24 -18.73 17.18
N ARG A 35 -20.94 -18.42 17.29
CA ARG A 35 -19.90 -19.46 17.15
C ARG A 35 -19.38 -19.84 18.53
N LYS A 36 -19.64 -21.11 18.87
CA LYS A 36 -19.12 -21.78 20.06
C LYS A 36 -17.60 -21.68 20.09
N ASP A 37 -17.08 -21.60 21.31
CA ASP A 37 -15.68 -21.63 21.69
C ASP A 37 -14.84 -22.53 20.78
N GLY A 38 -13.88 -21.91 20.08
CA GLY A 38 -12.99 -22.58 19.15
C GLY A 38 -12.36 -21.55 18.21
N VAL A 39 -11.35 -20.83 18.70
CA VAL A 39 -10.40 -20.15 17.80
C VAL A 39 -9.77 -21.24 16.96
N SER A 40 -10.13 -21.34 15.68
CA SER A 40 -9.39 -22.17 14.74
C SER A 40 -8.01 -21.53 14.64
N LEU A 41 -7.02 -22.10 15.32
CA LEU A 41 -5.59 -21.77 15.20
C LEU A 41 -5.02 -22.20 13.83
N ASP A 42 -5.89 -22.49 12.88
CA ASP A 42 -5.51 -22.92 11.54
C ASP A 42 -5.16 -21.69 10.71
N SER A 43 -4.04 -21.84 9.99
CA SER A 43 -3.56 -20.89 9.00
C SER A 43 -4.69 -20.45 8.07
N LEU A 44 -4.70 -19.18 7.67
CA LEU A 44 -5.63 -18.68 6.65
C LEU A 44 -5.28 -19.24 5.26
N VAL A 45 -4.05 -19.73 5.06
CA VAL A 45 -3.53 -20.15 3.75
C VAL A 45 -4.41 -21.18 3.04
N PRO A 46 -4.85 -22.31 3.66
CA PRO A 46 -5.67 -23.30 2.97
C PRO A 46 -7.00 -22.71 2.46
N GLN A 47 -7.64 -21.87 3.28
CA GLN A 47 -8.87 -21.17 2.90
C GLN A 47 -8.61 -20.19 1.75
N THR A 48 -7.54 -19.40 1.84
CA THR A 48 -7.14 -18.49 0.75
C THR A 48 -6.91 -19.26 -0.54
N LEU A 49 -6.24 -20.41 -0.51
CA LEU A 49 -5.99 -21.23 -1.69
C LEU A 49 -7.29 -21.77 -2.32
N GLU A 50 -8.24 -22.24 -1.50
CA GLU A 50 -9.56 -22.68 -1.97
C GLU A 50 -10.35 -21.53 -2.61
N GLU A 51 -10.37 -20.35 -1.98
CA GLU A 51 -11.01 -19.15 -2.53
C GLU A 51 -10.38 -18.73 -3.85
N MET A 52 -9.05 -18.79 -3.95
CA MET A 52 -8.33 -18.50 -5.18
C MET A 52 -8.76 -19.44 -6.31
N GLU A 53 -8.97 -20.74 -6.05
CA GLU A 53 -9.42 -21.71 -7.06
C GLU A 53 -10.84 -21.40 -7.59
N GLY A 54 -11.72 -20.86 -6.74
CA GLY A 54 -13.05 -20.43 -7.11
C GLY A 54 -13.13 -19.05 -7.81
N ASP A 55 -12.10 -18.23 -7.70
CA ASP A 55 -12.05 -16.88 -8.29
C ASP A 55 -11.55 -16.92 -9.74
N ALA A 56 -12.49 -16.94 -10.69
CA ALA A 56 -12.19 -16.96 -12.11
C ALA A 56 -11.34 -15.76 -12.59
N GLU A 57 -11.46 -14.59 -11.96
CA GLU A 57 -10.66 -13.43 -12.31
C GLU A 57 -9.21 -13.60 -11.86
N LEU A 58 -9.01 -14.04 -10.62
CA LEU A 58 -7.68 -14.29 -10.10
C LEU A 58 -6.99 -15.44 -10.83
N GLN A 59 -7.73 -16.50 -11.18
CA GLN A 59 -7.19 -17.60 -12.02
C GLN A 59 -6.72 -17.10 -13.39
N ALA A 60 -7.44 -16.19 -14.02
CA ALA A 60 -7.02 -15.60 -15.30
C ALA A 60 -5.71 -14.79 -15.17
N VAL A 61 -5.54 -14.04 -14.06
CA VAL A 61 -4.30 -13.31 -13.77
C VAL A 61 -3.14 -14.28 -13.54
N LEU A 62 -3.32 -15.27 -12.66
CA LEU A 62 -2.28 -16.26 -12.35
C LEU A 62 -1.83 -17.03 -13.59
N LYS A 63 -2.77 -17.43 -14.45
CA LYS A 63 -2.49 -18.07 -15.73
C LYS A 63 -1.68 -17.16 -16.66
N SER A 64 -2.04 -15.87 -16.74
CA SER A 64 -1.29 -14.90 -17.56
C SER A 64 0.15 -14.74 -17.06
N ILE A 65 0.37 -14.78 -15.74
CA ILE A 65 1.71 -14.72 -15.14
C ILE A 65 2.53 -15.96 -15.52
N GLU A 66 1.92 -17.15 -15.47
CA GLU A 66 2.57 -18.41 -15.83
C GLU A 66 2.92 -18.50 -17.33
N GLU A 67 2.02 -18.03 -18.21
CA GLU A 67 2.18 -18.10 -19.66
C GLU A 67 3.10 -17.02 -20.25
N GLU A 68 2.97 -15.76 -19.80
CA GLU A 68 3.65 -14.60 -20.39
C GLU A 68 4.85 -14.12 -19.56
N GLY A 69 4.87 -14.43 -18.26
CA GLY A 69 5.83 -13.89 -17.31
C GLY A 69 5.52 -12.46 -16.87
N GLN A 70 5.96 -12.11 -15.66
CA GLN A 70 5.67 -10.82 -15.01
C GLN A 70 6.06 -9.61 -15.88
N ALA A 71 7.23 -9.65 -16.52
CA ALA A 71 7.75 -8.54 -17.32
C ALA A 71 6.92 -8.23 -18.56
N ALA A 72 6.35 -9.26 -19.20
CA ALA A 72 5.48 -9.08 -20.35
C ALA A 72 4.15 -8.43 -19.95
N LEU A 73 3.58 -8.86 -18.82
CA LEU A 73 2.36 -8.27 -18.26
C LEU A 73 2.57 -6.81 -17.88
N THR A 74 3.66 -6.49 -17.19
CA THR A 74 4.00 -5.12 -16.85
C THR A 74 4.06 -4.21 -18.09
N LYS A 75 4.65 -4.67 -19.20
CA LYS A 75 4.66 -3.95 -20.48
C LYS A 75 3.26 -3.81 -21.09
N ARG A 76 2.39 -4.82 -20.94
CA ARG A 76 0.98 -4.78 -21.38
C ARG A 76 0.22 -3.69 -20.61
N GLU A 77 0.40 -3.64 -19.29
CA GLU A 77 -0.22 -2.63 -18.42
C GLU A 77 0.20 -1.20 -18.80
N GLN A 78 1.52 -0.99 -19.00
CA GLN A 78 2.07 0.30 -19.43
C GLN A 78 1.41 0.78 -20.74
N ARG A 79 1.33 -0.11 -21.73
CA ARG A 79 0.68 0.19 -23.02
C ARG A 79 -0.81 0.47 -22.85
N GLY A 80 -1.50 -0.23 -21.95
CA GLY A 80 -2.92 0.00 -21.68
C GLY A 80 -3.18 1.38 -21.10
N ARG A 81 -2.45 1.76 -20.05
CA ARG A 81 -2.53 3.13 -19.48
C ARG A 81 -2.24 4.19 -20.54
N GLN A 82 -1.19 4.00 -21.34
CA GLN A 82 -0.85 4.93 -22.42
C GLN A 82 -1.99 5.08 -23.45
N ARG A 83 -2.61 3.97 -23.88
CA ARG A 83 -3.75 4.00 -24.81
C ARG A 83 -4.97 4.72 -24.22
N SER A 84 -5.24 4.55 -22.92
CA SER A 84 -6.33 5.27 -22.25
C SER A 84 -6.12 6.79 -22.32
N LEU A 85 -4.91 7.26 -22.07
CA LEU A 85 -4.58 8.69 -22.16
C LEU A 85 -4.70 9.22 -23.59
N GLU A 86 -4.23 8.46 -24.59
CA GLU A 86 -4.33 8.83 -26.01
C GLU A 86 -5.78 9.00 -26.46
N LYS A 87 -6.66 8.08 -26.07
CA LYS A 87 -8.10 8.17 -26.40
C LYS A 87 -8.78 9.37 -25.73
N LEU A 88 -8.37 9.71 -24.52
CA LEU A 88 -8.85 10.88 -23.79
C LEU A 88 -8.22 12.19 -24.28
N ASN A 89 -7.25 12.13 -25.20
CA ASN A 89 -6.45 13.27 -25.67
C ASN A 89 -5.76 14.02 -24.52
N MET A 90 -5.20 13.27 -23.57
CA MET A 90 -4.61 13.79 -22.34
C MET A 90 -3.08 13.65 -22.33
N PRO A 91 -2.35 14.58 -21.68
CA PRO A 91 -0.90 14.51 -21.58
C PRO A 91 -0.46 13.34 -20.69
N ASN A 92 0.72 12.78 -20.97
CA ASN A 92 1.38 11.88 -20.03
C ASN A 92 1.81 12.61 -18.75
N PHE A 93 2.14 11.84 -17.71
CA PHE A 93 2.45 12.39 -16.40
C PHE A 93 3.58 13.44 -16.42
N SER A 94 4.70 13.15 -17.09
CA SER A 94 5.83 14.09 -17.17
C SER A 94 5.42 15.42 -17.82
N LYS A 95 4.61 15.38 -18.88
CA LYS A 95 4.10 16.59 -19.53
C LYS A 95 3.12 17.34 -18.63
N ALA A 96 2.22 16.63 -17.94
CA ALA A 96 1.29 17.26 -16.99
C ALA A 96 2.01 18.01 -15.86
N CYS A 97 3.06 17.40 -15.28
CA CYS A 97 3.92 18.07 -14.30
C CYS A 97 4.60 19.33 -14.88
N ALA A 98 5.16 19.24 -16.09
CA ALA A 98 5.83 20.36 -16.74
C ALA A 98 4.86 21.52 -17.05
N ASP A 99 3.68 21.21 -17.60
CA ASP A 99 2.64 22.19 -17.93
C ASP A 99 2.10 22.87 -16.66
N ALA A 100 2.06 22.15 -15.53
CA ALA A 100 1.64 22.68 -14.23
C ALA A 100 2.75 23.38 -13.42
N GLY A 101 3.99 23.40 -13.92
CA GLY A 101 5.12 24.06 -13.25
C GLY A 101 5.65 23.33 -12.02
N VAL A 102 5.40 22.02 -11.90
CA VAL A 102 5.95 21.17 -10.82
C VAL A 102 7.47 21.15 -10.91
N THR A 103 8.17 21.21 -9.77
CA THR A 103 9.62 21.13 -9.76
C THR A 103 10.10 19.80 -10.37
N PRO A 104 11.22 19.78 -11.12
CA PRO A 104 11.73 18.54 -11.68
C PRO A 104 11.87 17.45 -10.60
N LEU A 105 11.23 16.30 -10.84
CA LEU A 105 11.20 15.19 -9.90
C LEU A 105 12.61 14.58 -9.78
N LYS A 106 13.32 15.04 -8.77
CA LYS A 106 14.66 14.60 -8.40
C LYS A 106 14.67 14.09 -6.97
N ARG A 107 15.49 13.08 -6.76
CA ARG A 107 15.75 12.49 -5.46
C ARG A 107 16.53 13.47 -4.58
N GLY A 108 16.01 13.75 -3.39
CA GLY A 108 16.76 14.38 -2.31
C GLY A 108 17.56 13.36 -1.50
N ALA A 109 18.14 13.79 -0.39
CA ALA A 109 18.77 12.87 0.55
C ALA A 109 17.76 11.81 1.03
N ALA A 110 18.16 10.54 0.96
CA ALA A 110 17.30 9.44 1.39
C ALA A 110 17.03 9.56 2.90
N LYS A 111 15.74 9.51 3.27
CA LYS A 111 15.27 9.48 4.65
C LYS A 111 14.69 8.14 5.06
N ILE A 112 14.20 7.38 4.08
CA ILE A 112 13.57 6.09 4.27
C ILE A 112 14.20 5.07 3.32
N LEU A 113 14.62 3.95 3.88
CA LEU A 113 14.92 2.74 3.11
C LEU A 113 13.70 1.83 3.23
N GLN A 114 12.99 1.61 2.13
CA GLN A 114 11.84 0.72 2.08
C GLN A 114 12.26 -0.62 1.48
N LEU A 115 12.05 -1.71 2.20
CA LEU A 115 12.39 -3.05 1.76
C LEU A 115 11.11 -3.85 1.52
N ASN A 116 10.86 -4.21 0.26
CA ASN A 116 9.87 -5.22 -0.07
C ASN A 116 10.56 -6.58 -0.01
N ILE A 117 10.39 -7.28 1.12
CA ILE A 117 11.21 -8.45 1.44
C ILE A 117 10.68 -9.75 0.85
N GLY A 118 9.59 -9.72 0.10
CA GLY A 118 9.06 -10.91 -0.56
C GLY A 118 7.61 -10.73 -0.99
N LEU A 119 7.10 -11.66 -1.79
CA LEU A 119 5.75 -11.58 -2.37
C LEU A 119 4.81 -12.66 -1.80
N TYR A 120 5.32 -13.54 -0.93
CA TYR A 120 4.52 -14.49 -0.18
C TYR A 120 3.62 -13.79 0.84
N CYS A 121 2.34 -14.17 0.85
CA CYS A 121 1.34 -13.64 1.77
C CYS A 121 0.32 -14.72 2.08
N ASN A 122 -0.25 -14.73 3.29
CA ASN A 122 -1.36 -15.61 3.66
C ASN A 122 -2.72 -15.18 3.07
N GLN A 123 -2.80 -14.00 2.44
CA GLN A 123 -3.98 -13.46 1.75
C GLN A 123 -3.73 -13.30 0.24
N ALA A 124 -4.79 -13.19 -0.55
CA ALA A 124 -4.74 -12.90 -1.99
C ALA A 124 -5.70 -11.76 -2.39
N CYS A 125 -5.49 -10.56 -1.84
CA CYS A 125 -6.41 -9.44 -2.04
C CYS A 125 -6.56 -9.04 -3.52
N THR A 126 -7.78 -8.64 -3.91
CA THR A 126 -8.15 -8.31 -5.29
C THR A 126 -7.56 -6.99 -5.80
N HIS A 127 -7.20 -6.08 -4.89
CA HIS A 127 -6.58 -4.78 -5.21
C HIS A 127 -5.06 -4.76 -4.97
N CYS A 128 -4.44 -5.91 -4.64
CA CYS A 128 -3.04 -5.95 -4.23
C CYS A 128 -2.12 -5.51 -5.37
N HIS A 129 -1.48 -4.35 -5.20
CA HIS A 129 -0.53 -3.78 -6.17
C HIS A 129 0.81 -4.53 -6.22
N VAL A 130 1.07 -5.43 -5.26
CA VAL A 130 2.26 -6.29 -5.17
C VAL A 130 2.02 -7.69 -5.79
N GLU A 131 0.75 -8.02 -6.07
CA GLU A 131 0.32 -9.37 -6.52
C GLU A 131 0.68 -10.51 -5.56
N SER A 132 0.73 -10.21 -4.27
CA SER A 132 1.08 -11.18 -3.23
C SER A 132 0.02 -12.26 -3.05
N SER A 133 0.45 -13.49 -2.80
CA SER A 133 -0.44 -14.64 -2.53
C SER A 133 0.32 -15.78 -1.86
N PRO A 134 -0.38 -16.81 -1.36
CA PRO A 134 0.28 -18.01 -0.83
C PRO A 134 1.03 -18.83 -1.89
N LYS A 135 0.81 -18.56 -3.19
CA LYS A 135 1.51 -19.24 -4.29
C LYS A 135 2.83 -18.58 -4.68
N ARG A 136 3.15 -17.41 -4.11
CA ARG A 136 4.42 -16.68 -4.38
C ARG A 136 5.57 -17.32 -3.61
N THR A 137 6.77 -17.25 -4.17
CA THR A 137 7.98 -17.88 -3.60
C THR A 137 9.13 -16.91 -3.41
N GLU A 138 8.98 -15.69 -3.92
CA GLU A 138 9.92 -14.60 -3.83
C GLU A 138 10.14 -14.20 -2.38
N MET A 139 11.37 -14.36 -1.90
CA MET A 139 11.80 -14.10 -0.52
C MET A 139 13.20 -13.50 -0.53
N MET A 140 13.39 -12.44 0.25
CA MET A 140 14.69 -11.82 0.46
C MET A 140 15.65 -12.78 1.14
N SER A 141 16.90 -12.83 0.66
CA SER A 141 17.95 -13.62 1.29
C SER A 141 18.60 -12.85 2.44
N PHE A 142 19.21 -13.57 3.39
CA PHE A 142 20.02 -12.95 4.44
C PHE A 142 21.19 -12.13 3.88
N GLU A 143 21.73 -12.52 2.72
CA GLU A 143 22.81 -11.77 2.06
C GLU A 143 22.35 -10.37 1.65
N VAL A 144 21.20 -10.27 0.96
CA VAL A 144 20.59 -8.98 0.60
C VAL A 144 20.21 -8.19 1.84
N ALA A 145 19.58 -8.85 2.83
CA ALA A 145 19.19 -8.21 4.08
C ALA A 145 20.39 -7.60 4.83
N ASN A 146 21.50 -8.33 4.92
CA ASN A 146 22.75 -7.84 5.51
C ASN A 146 23.31 -6.65 4.73
N ARG A 147 23.32 -6.73 3.39
CA ARG A 147 23.77 -5.62 2.57
C ARG A 147 22.94 -4.35 2.78
N CYS A 148 21.62 -4.49 2.91
CA CYS A 148 20.74 -3.37 3.25
C CYS A 148 21.07 -2.76 4.62
N LEU A 149 21.36 -3.59 5.64
CA LEU A 149 21.76 -3.11 6.96
C LEU A 149 23.12 -2.42 6.94
N GLU A 150 24.08 -2.91 6.17
CA GLU A 150 25.38 -2.25 5.96
C GLU A 150 25.21 -0.87 5.31
N LEU A 151 24.34 -0.74 4.30
CA LEU A 151 24.04 0.54 3.68
C LEU A 151 23.42 1.56 4.67
N LEU A 152 22.77 1.11 5.75
CA LEU A 152 22.27 1.99 6.81
C LEU A 152 23.36 2.53 7.76
N ASP A 153 24.52 1.86 7.82
CA ASP A 153 25.64 2.30 8.68
C ASP A 153 26.23 3.61 8.14
N ASP A 154 26.31 3.75 6.82
CA ASP A 154 26.86 4.94 6.14
C ASP A 154 25.78 5.95 5.69
N ALA A 155 24.52 5.78 6.12
CA ALA A 155 23.39 6.62 5.72
C ALA A 155 22.70 7.30 6.93
N PRO A 156 23.34 8.29 7.57
CA PRO A 156 22.79 8.93 8.77
C PRO A 156 21.48 9.70 8.52
N SER A 157 21.22 10.11 7.27
CA SER A 157 19.96 10.75 6.88
C SER A 157 18.79 9.78 6.86
N VAL A 158 19.03 8.47 6.71
CA VAL A 158 18.00 7.45 6.71
C VAL A 158 17.61 7.14 8.15
N ALA A 159 16.49 7.73 8.58
CA ALA A 159 15.97 7.57 9.93
C ALA A 159 15.08 6.33 10.07
N THR A 160 14.50 5.85 8.98
CA THR A 160 13.44 4.83 8.99
C THR A 160 13.73 3.68 8.02
N LEU A 161 13.58 2.45 8.52
CA LEU A 161 13.48 1.24 7.70
C LEU A 161 12.00 0.85 7.58
N ASP A 162 11.45 0.86 6.37
CA ASP A 162 10.04 0.53 6.10
C ASP A 162 9.93 -0.86 5.47
N LEU A 163 9.41 -1.85 6.22
CA LEU A 163 9.31 -3.24 5.79
C LEU A 163 7.93 -3.51 5.17
N THR A 164 7.93 -3.99 3.93
CA THR A 164 6.74 -4.28 3.13
C THR A 164 6.91 -5.60 2.36
N GLY A 165 5.94 -5.93 1.50
CA GLY A 165 5.96 -7.09 0.62
C GLY A 165 4.59 -7.73 0.51
N GLY A 166 4.56 -9.06 0.59
CA GLY A 166 3.34 -9.80 0.89
C GLY A 166 2.93 -9.63 2.36
N ALA A 167 3.19 -10.64 3.17
CA ALA A 167 3.18 -10.51 4.62
C ALA A 167 4.65 -10.53 5.09
N PRO A 168 5.30 -9.36 5.30
CA PRO A 168 6.73 -9.30 5.60
C PRO A 168 7.10 -10.18 6.80
N GLU A 169 6.22 -10.32 7.79
CA GLU A 169 6.42 -11.06 9.02
C GLU A 169 6.56 -12.58 8.80
N LEU A 170 6.11 -13.08 7.64
CA LEU A 170 6.29 -14.48 7.21
C LEU A 170 7.65 -14.72 6.53
N ASN A 171 8.44 -13.67 6.27
CA ASN A 171 9.77 -13.82 5.70
C ASN A 171 10.82 -14.11 6.80
N PRO A 172 11.72 -15.11 6.63
CA PRO A 172 12.78 -15.41 7.60
C PRO A 172 13.71 -14.25 7.97
N THR A 173 13.92 -13.28 7.09
CA THR A 173 14.79 -12.12 7.33
C THR A 173 14.09 -10.99 8.08
N PHE A 174 12.77 -11.05 8.30
CA PHE A 174 12.00 -9.97 8.92
C PHE A 174 12.55 -9.58 10.29
N ARG A 175 12.62 -10.54 11.21
CA ARG A 175 13.07 -10.27 12.59
C ARG A 175 14.51 -9.78 12.63
N HIS A 176 15.38 -10.35 11.78
CA HIS A 176 16.77 -9.92 11.61
C HIS A 176 16.90 -8.46 11.15
N LEU A 177 16.08 -8.04 10.17
CA LEU A 177 16.05 -6.66 9.70
C LEU A 177 15.53 -5.70 10.76
N VAL A 178 14.47 -6.07 11.47
CA VAL A 178 13.91 -5.26 12.58
C VAL A 178 14.97 -5.06 13.66
N GLU A 179 15.56 -6.14 14.19
CA GLU A 179 16.59 -6.07 15.23
C GLU A 179 17.82 -5.30 14.75
N GLY A 180 18.28 -5.58 13.53
CA GLY A 180 19.44 -4.92 12.93
C GLY A 180 19.27 -3.42 12.75
N ALA A 181 18.07 -2.96 12.36
CA ALA A 181 17.77 -1.54 12.21
C ALA A 181 17.59 -0.85 13.57
N ARG A 182 16.92 -1.50 14.53
CA ARG A 182 16.74 -0.96 15.89
C ARG A 182 18.07 -0.85 16.65
N ALA A 183 18.98 -1.81 16.47
CA ALA A 183 20.35 -1.75 17.00
C ALA A 183 21.14 -0.53 16.47
N ARG A 184 20.80 -0.06 15.26
CA ARG A 184 21.35 1.15 14.63
C ARG A 184 20.59 2.43 15.00
N GLY A 185 19.64 2.35 15.93
CA GLY A 185 18.83 3.49 16.37
C GLY A 185 17.82 3.99 15.32
N ARG A 186 17.50 3.18 14.30
CA ARG A 186 16.53 3.56 13.26
C ARG A 186 15.11 3.27 13.71
N GLU A 187 14.14 4.07 13.28
CA GLU A 187 12.73 3.67 13.34
C GLU A 187 12.49 2.49 12.39
N VAL A 188 11.59 1.58 12.76
CA VAL A 188 11.15 0.50 11.88
C VAL A 188 9.64 0.61 11.70
N ILE A 189 9.19 0.55 10.45
CA ILE A 189 7.78 0.43 10.08
C ILE A 189 7.53 -0.99 9.61
N ASP A 190 6.46 -1.60 10.10
CA ASP A 190 5.94 -2.89 9.64
C ASP A 190 4.59 -2.70 8.93
N ARG A 191 4.54 -3.02 7.62
CA ARG A 191 3.32 -2.96 6.82
C ARG A 191 2.53 -4.26 6.93
N CYS A 192 1.75 -4.32 8.01
CA CYS A 192 1.05 -5.52 8.44
C CYS A 192 -0.29 -5.72 7.74
N ASN A 193 -0.62 -6.97 7.38
CA ASN A 193 -1.93 -7.33 6.83
C ASN A 193 -2.98 -7.72 7.90
N LEU A 194 -2.60 -7.63 9.18
CA LEU A 194 -3.32 -8.00 10.41
C LEU A 194 -3.60 -9.49 10.62
N THR A 195 -3.98 -10.25 9.59
CA THR A 195 -4.32 -11.67 9.79
C THR A 195 -3.09 -12.54 10.06
N VAL A 196 -1.90 -12.07 9.68
CA VAL A 196 -0.62 -12.71 10.00
C VAL A 196 -0.39 -12.87 11.51
N LEU A 197 -0.98 -12.00 12.36
CA LEU A 197 -0.96 -12.13 13.82
C LEU A 197 -1.73 -13.36 14.35
N GLU A 198 -2.45 -14.06 13.48
CA GLU A 198 -3.14 -15.32 13.77
C GLU A 198 -2.58 -16.52 13.02
N GLU A 199 -1.46 -16.36 12.30
CA GLU A 199 -0.80 -17.48 11.64
C GLU A 199 0.00 -18.32 12.64
N PRO A 200 0.06 -19.65 12.45
CA PRO A 200 0.93 -20.52 13.25
C PRO A 200 2.39 -20.07 13.20
N GLY A 201 3.05 -20.01 14.36
CA GLY A 201 4.43 -19.53 14.49
C GLY A 201 4.57 -18.01 14.59
N GLN A 202 3.47 -17.27 14.64
CA GLN A 202 3.44 -15.81 14.87
C GLN A 202 2.77 -15.45 16.21
N GLU A 203 2.69 -16.39 17.15
CA GLU A 203 2.03 -16.19 18.44
C GLU A 203 2.69 -15.08 19.27
N ASP A 204 4.00 -14.91 19.15
CA ASP A 204 4.80 -13.90 19.84
C ASP A 204 4.96 -12.59 19.05
N LEU A 205 4.41 -12.49 17.83
CA LEU A 205 4.69 -11.40 16.90
C LEU A 205 4.32 -10.03 17.50
N ALA A 206 3.15 -9.90 18.14
CA ALA A 206 2.73 -8.65 18.76
C ALA A 206 3.69 -8.20 19.87
N ASP A 207 4.14 -9.12 20.72
CA ASP A 207 5.10 -8.85 21.79
C ASP A 207 6.48 -8.49 21.24
N PHE A 208 6.93 -9.19 20.20
CA PHE A 208 8.19 -8.89 19.49
C PHE A 208 8.20 -7.47 18.92
N LEU A 209 7.15 -7.09 18.19
CA LEU A 209 7.01 -5.76 17.62
C LEU A 209 7.00 -4.68 18.72
N ALA A 210 6.26 -4.91 19.80
CA ALA A 210 6.17 -4.00 20.94
C ALA A 210 7.51 -3.83 21.67
N ALA A 211 8.23 -4.93 21.91
CA ALA A 211 9.54 -4.92 22.57
C ALA A 211 10.58 -4.07 21.82
N LEU A 212 10.52 -4.10 20.49
CA LEU A 212 11.38 -3.32 19.62
C LEU A 212 10.81 -1.94 19.26
N ARG A 213 9.58 -1.63 19.69
CA ARG A 213 8.83 -0.40 19.38
C ARG A 213 8.72 -0.16 17.88
N VAL A 214 8.39 -1.21 17.14
CA VAL A 214 8.11 -1.11 15.70
C VAL A 214 6.81 -0.34 15.51
N ARG A 215 6.76 0.60 14.57
CA ARG A 215 5.52 1.26 14.17
C ARG A 215 4.74 0.33 13.24
N VAL A 216 3.50 0.02 13.59
CA VAL A 216 2.66 -0.88 12.77
C VAL A 216 1.76 -0.03 11.87
N VAL A 217 1.84 -0.26 10.56
CA VAL A 217 0.95 0.35 9.56
C VAL A 217 0.10 -0.76 8.96
N ALA A 218 -1.12 -0.90 9.47
CA ALA A 218 -1.99 -2.03 9.23
C ALA A 218 -3.01 -1.79 8.12
N SER A 219 -3.12 -2.71 7.16
CA SER A 219 -4.07 -2.59 6.06
C SER A 219 -5.50 -2.98 6.47
N LEU A 220 -6.40 -1.99 6.57
CA LEU A 220 -7.82 -2.19 6.86
C LEU A 220 -8.70 -1.28 5.98
N PRO A 221 -9.09 -1.73 4.77
CA PRO A 221 -9.69 -0.86 3.75
C PRO A 221 -11.12 -0.40 4.09
N CYS A 222 -11.74 -0.97 5.12
CA CYS A 222 -13.04 -0.52 5.64
C CYS A 222 -13.22 -0.99 7.09
N TYR A 223 -14.00 -0.28 7.89
CA TYR A 223 -14.47 -0.75 9.20
C TYR A 223 -15.68 -1.72 9.11
N SER A 224 -16.13 -2.06 7.90
CA SER A 224 -17.25 -3.00 7.70
C SER A 224 -16.78 -4.34 7.11
N GLN A 225 -17.29 -5.43 7.68
CA GLN A 225 -16.97 -6.79 7.25
C GLN A 225 -17.21 -7.02 5.75
N LYS A 226 -18.40 -6.64 5.25
CA LYS A 226 -18.76 -6.85 3.85
C LYS A 226 -17.71 -6.27 2.89
N ASN A 227 -17.23 -5.06 3.15
CA ASN A 227 -16.29 -4.38 2.26
C ASN A 227 -14.87 -4.94 2.38
N VAL A 228 -14.46 -5.32 3.59
CA VAL A 228 -13.15 -5.94 3.81
C VAL A 228 -13.10 -7.32 3.18
N ASP A 229 -14.09 -8.17 3.45
CA ASP A 229 -14.12 -9.54 2.94
C ASP A 229 -14.21 -9.56 1.40
N LEU A 230 -14.96 -8.62 0.79
CA LEU A 230 -15.03 -8.48 -0.66
C LEU A 230 -13.67 -8.14 -1.31
N GLN A 231 -12.82 -7.37 -0.61
CA GLN A 231 -11.54 -6.93 -1.16
C GLN A 231 -10.38 -7.88 -0.81
N ARG A 232 -10.46 -8.56 0.34
CA ARG A 232 -9.31 -9.25 0.95
C ARG A 232 -9.48 -10.76 1.12
N GLY A 233 -10.70 -11.28 1.02
CA GLY A 233 -11.01 -12.71 1.21
C GLY A 233 -11.96 -12.95 2.38
N SER A 234 -12.64 -14.09 2.40
CA SER A 234 -13.69 -14.37 3.38
C SER A 234 -13.14 -14.50 4.80
N GLY A 235 -13.80 -13.88 5.79
CA GLY A 235 -13.39 -13.96 7.19
C GLY A 235 -12.12 -13.16 7.54
N VAL A 236 -11.54 -12.42 6.58
CA VAL A 236 -10.39 -11.55 6.82
C VAL A 236 -10.75 -10.47 7.83
N PHE A 237 -11.93 -9.84 7.74
CA PHE A 237 -12.32 -8.80 8.68
C PHE A 237 -12.29 -9.25 10.14
N GLU A 238 -12.88 -10.43 10.41
CA GLU A 238 -12.96 -10.97 11.77
C GLU A 238 -11.56 -11.24 12.33
N ARG A 239 -10.68 -11.81 11.51
CA ARG A 239 -9.26 -12.04 11.85
C ARG A 239 -8.51 -10.71 12.06
N SER A 240 -8.74 -9.72 11.21
CA SER A 240 -8.14 -8.39 11.33
C SER A 240 -8.54 -7.70 12.63
N VAL A 241 -9.82 -7.77 13.03
CA VAL A 241 -10.29 -7.21 14.31
C VAL A 241 -9.59 -7.89 15.50
N ARG A 242 -9.46 -9.22 15.49
CA ARG A 242 -8.70 -9.93 16.54
C ARG A 242 -7.22 -9.56 16.56
N GLY A 243 -6.59 -9.43 15.39
CA GLY A 243 -5.21 -8.94 15.26
C GLY A 243 -5.04 -7.54 15.88
N LEU A 244 -5.96 -6.62 15.61
CA LEU A 244 -5.97 -5.28 16.21
C LEU A 244 -6.13 -5.34 17.73
N GLN A 245 -7.01 -6.20 18.24
CA GLN A 245 -7.17 -6.40 19.69
C GLN A 245 -5.90 -6.96 20.34
N LYS A 246 -5.17 -7.89 19.69
CA LYS A 246 -3.86 -8.37 20.15
C LYS A 246 -2.84 -7.24 20.23
N LEU A 247 -2.78 -6.38 19.20
CA LEU A 247 -1.91 -5.21 19.19
C LEU A 247 -2.29 -4.21 20.31
N ASN A 248 -3.58 -3.89 20.49
CA ASN A 248 -4.02 -3.00 21.57
C ASN A 248 -3.70 -3.58 22.95
N ALA A 249 -3.77 -4.89 23.14
CA ALA A 249 -3.45 -5.55 24.41
C ALA A 249 -1.98 -5.36 24.82
N VAL A 250 -1.06 -5.27 23.86
CA VAL A 250 0.37 -4.95 24.12
C VAL A 250 0.67 -3.45 24.07
N GLY A 251 -0.35 -2.61 23.84
CA GLY A 251 -0.29 -1.15 23.98
C GLY A 251 -0.28 -0.35 22.68
N TYR A 252 -0.34 -0.97 21.52
CA TYR A 252 -0.41 -0.27 20.24
C TYR A 252 -1.66 0.60 20.11
N GLY A 253 -1.51 1.84 19.62
CA GLY A 253 -2.64 2.77 19.45
C GLY A 253 -3.19 3.35 20.76
N VAL A 254 -2.73 2.86 21.91
CA VAL A 254 -3.17 3.31 23.24
C VAL A 254 -2.36 4.54 23.65
N PRO A 255 -3.00 5.67 24.03
CA PRO A 255 -2.30 6.87 24.44
C PRO A 255 -1.33 6.63 25.63
N GLY A 256 -0.12 7.16 25.52
CA GLY A 256 0.90 7.11 26.58
C GLY A 256 1.83 5.89 26.57
N THR A 257 1.60 4.90 25.70
CA THR A 257 2.48 3.73 25.57
C THR A 257 3.70 3.99 24.67
N GLY A 258 3.57 4.95 23.74
CA GLY A 258 4.57 5.22 22.71
C GLY A 258 4.60 4.18 21.58
N LEU A 259 3.60 3.29 21.50
CA LEU A 259 3.46 2.28 20.44
C LEU A 259 2.44 2.75 19.40
N THR A 260 2.92 3.03 18.18
CA THR A 260 2.11 3.61 17.10
C THR A 260 1.47 2.53 16.24
N LEU A 261 0.15 2.62 16.05
CA LEU A 261 -0.63 1.76 15.16
C LEU A 261 -1.45 2.63 14.22
N ASP A 262 -1.06 2.67 12.96
CA ASP A 262 -1.80 3.37 11.91
C ASP A 262 -2.61 2.39 11.09
N LEU A 263 -3.79 2.82 10.63
CA LEU A 263 -4.64 2.03 9.74
C LEU A 263 -4.59 2.61 8.33
N VAL A 264 -4.64 1.75 7.31
CA VAL A 264 -4.64 2.16 5.91
C VAL A 264 -6.00 1.90 5.28
N TYR A 265 -6.60 2.97 4.75
CA TYR A 265 -7.81 2.92 3.94
C TYR A 265 -7.47 2.89 2.44
N ASN A 266 -8.16 2.00 1.72
CA ASN A 266 -8.18 1.94 0.27
C ASN A 266 -9.63 1.84 -0.23
N PRO A 267 -10.02 2.60 -1.28
CA PRO A 267 -11.32 2.50 -1.92
C PRO A 267 -11.66 1.08 -2.38
N GLY A 268 -12.92 0.66 -2.18
CA GLY A 268 -13.42 -0.62 -2.71
C GLY A 268 -13.81 -0.59 -4.19
N GLY A 269 -13.49 0.49 -4.91
CA GLY A 269 -13.87 0.69 -6.31
C GLY A 269 -13.10 1.86 -6.96
N PRO A 270 -13.47 2.23 -8.20
CA PRO A 270 -12.73 3.17 -9.04
C PRO A 270 -13.05 4.63 -8.71
N PHE A 271 -12.87 5.00 -7.44
CA PHE A 271 -13.02 6.37 -6.97
C PHE A 271 -11.81 6.76 -6.12
N LEU A 272 -11.59 8.08 -5.97
CA LEU A 272 -10.52 8.61 -5.14
C LEU A 272 -10.84 8.39 -3.66
N ALA A 273 -9.80 8.29 -2.84
CA ALA A 273 -9.96 8.30 -1.39
C ALA A 273 -10.57 9.63 -0.92
N PRO A 274 -11.51 9.61 0.04
CA PRO A 274 -12.04 10.83 0.61
C PRO A 274 -10.98 11.51 1.51
N PRO A 275 -11.20 12.77 1.91
CA PRO A 275 -10.29 13.46 2.82
C PRO A 275 -10.03 12.68 4.12
N GLN A 276 -8.76 12.52 4.47
CA GLN A 276 -8.29 11.67 5.57
C GLN A 276 -8.93 12.03 6.92
N GLU A 277 -9.01 13.32 7.26
CA GLU A 277 -9.55 13.79 8.55
C GLU A 277 -10.99 13.34 8.78
N SER A 278 -11.85 13.46 7.76
CA SER A 278 -13.25 13.07 7.88
C SER A 278 -13.40 11.56 8.02
N LEU A 279 -12.55 10.79 7.35
CA LEU A 279 -12.61 9.33 7.38
C LEU A 279 -12.07 8.77 8.69
N GLU A 280 -11.01 9.38 9.24
CA GLU A 280 -10.40 8.97 10.51
C GLU A 280 -11.41 8.99 11.67
N GLY A 281 -12.22 10.06 11.77
CA GLY A 281 -13.24 10.16 12.81
C GLY A 281 -14.26 9.02 12.76
N ALA A 282 -14.72 8.66 11.55
CA ALA A 282 -15.65 7.55 11.36
C ALA A 282 -15.03 6.20 11.74
N TYR A 283 -13.79 5.94 11.32
CA TYR A 283 -13.04 4.75 11.72
C TYR A 283 -12.92 4.63 13.23
N ARG A 284 -12.56 5.74 13.90
CA ARG A 284 -12.36 5.78 15.34
C ARG A 284 -13.63 5.47 16.10
N THR A 285 -14.76 6.04 15.70
CA THR A 285 -16.07 5.75 16.32
C THR A 285 -16.46 4.29 16.10
N GLU A 286 -16.48 3.83 14.87
CA GLU A 286 -17.00 2.49 14.52
C GLU A 286 -16.15 1.38 15.14
N LEU A 287 -14.81 1.48 15.05
CA LEU A 287 -13.92 0.46 15.60
C LEU A 287 -13.92 0.42 17.13
N ARG A 288 -14.01 1.58 17.79
CA ARG A 288 -14.10 1.64 19.25
C ARG A 288 -15.43 1.11 19.76
N GLU A 289 -16.55 1.58 19.21
CA GLU A 289 -17.88 1.21 19.70
C GLU A 289 -18.23 -0.25 19.43
N ALA A 290 -17.87 -0.78 18.25
CA ALA A 290 -18.21 -2.14 17.88
C ALA A 290 -17.20 -3.19 18.39
N PHE A 291 -15.91 -2.84 18.50
CA PHE A 291 -14.84 -3.82 18.72
C PHE A 291 -13.85 -3.45 19.83
N GLY A 292 -13.97 -2.27 20.44
CA GLY A 292 -13.04 -1.81 21.48
C GLY A 292 -11.63 -1.55 20.97
N VAL A 293 -11.48 -1.27 19.66
CA VAL A 293 -10.17 -1.07 19.04
C VAL A 293 -9.77 0.41 19.04
N GLU A 294 -8.53 0.67 19.41
CA GLU A 294 -7.87 1.99 19.33
C GLU A 294 -6.77 1.98 18.25
N PHE A 295 -6.53 3.12 17.63
CA PHE A 295 -5.42 3.32 16.69
C PHE A 295 -4.92 4.77 16.74
N SER A 296 -3.69 4.99 16.26
CA SER A 296 -3.00 6.27 16.24
C SER A 296 -3.59 7.19 15.15
N SER A 297 -3.41 6.84 13.88
CA SER A 297 -3.89 7.64 12.74
C SER A 297 -4.43 6.77 11.59
N LEU A 298 -5.23 7.37 10.72
CA LEU A 298 -5.70 6.74 9.48
C LEU A 298 -4.93 7.32 8.28
N LEU A 299 -4.47 6.46 7.38
CA LEU A 299 -3.80 6.83 6.14
C LEU A 299 -4.71 6.48 4.96
N ALA A 300 -5.17 7.49 4.21
CA ALA A 300 -6.08 7.28 3.08
C ALA A 300 -5.31 7.24 1.76
N LEU A 301 -5.43 6.15 1.00
CA LEU A 301 -4.70 5.92 -0.25
C LEU A 301 -5.65 5.68 -1.43
N ASN A 302 -5.33 6.27 -2.57
CA ASN A 302 -5.88 5.87 -3.86
C ASN A 302 -5.35 4.49 -4.25
N ASN A 303 -6.17 3.70 -4.96
CA ASN A 303 -5.68 2.46 -5.56
C ASN A 303 -4.83 2.78 -6.79
N MET A 304 -3.61 2.24 -6.84
CA MET A 304 -2.74 2.44 -7.98
C MET A 304 -3.22 1.60 -9.18
N PRO A 305 -3.31 2.16 -10.40
CA PRO A 305 -3.79 1.45 -11.59
C PRO A 305 -2.69 0.52 -12.16
N ILE A 306 -2.22 -0.40 -11.34
CA ILE A 306 -1.18 -1.40 -11.64
C ILE A 306 -1.62 -2.78 -11.17
N LYS A 307 -1.04 -3.84 -11.75
CA LYS A 307 -1.21 -5.21 -11.28
C LYS A 307 -2.67 -5.65 -11.16
N ARG A 308 -3.06 -6.35 -10.08
CA ARG A 308 -4.43 -6.87 -9.90
C ARG A 308 -5.50 -5.79 -10.02
N TYR A 309 -5.23 -4.57 -9.57
CA TYR A 309 -6.19 -3.48 -9.69
C TYR A 309 -6.32 -2.97 -11.13
N TYR A 310 -5.21 -2.91 -11.88
CA TYR A 310 -5.25 -2.67 -13.33
C TYR A 310 -6.07 -3.73 -14.06
N ASP A 311 -5.80 -5.00 -13.78
CA ASP A 311 -6.50 -6.12 -14.41
C ASP A 311 -8.00 -6.13 -14.06
N TRP A 312 -8.34 -5.76 -12.82
CA TRP A 312 -9.71 -5.57 -12.36
C TRP A 312 -10.44 -4.46 -13.15
N LEU A 313 -9.75 -3.33 -13.41
CA LEU A 313 -10.27 -2.21 -14.21
C LEU A 313 -10.47 -2.59 -15.68
N GLU A 314 -9.46 -3.20 -16.31
CA GLU A 314 -9.52 -3.61 -17.73
C GLU A 314 -10.67 -4.59 -17.99
N ARG A 315 -10.82 -5.62 -17.16
CA ARG A 315 -11.88 -6.62 -17.32
C ARG A 315 -13.29 -6.03 -17.23
N ARG A 316 -13.44 -4.93 -16.49
CA ARG A 316 -14.71 -4.22 -16.30
C ARG A 316 -14.89 -3.05 -17.27
N GLY A 317 -13.92 -2.82 -18.16
CA GLY A 317 -13.92 -1.68 -19.07
C GLY A 317 -13.77 -0.31 -18.38
N GLY A 318 -13.34 -0.29 -17.11
CA GLY A 318 -13.27 0.91 -16.28
C GLY A 318 -11.91 1.61 -16.27
N LEU A 319 -10.89 1.06 -16.95
CA LEU A 319 -9.54 1.64 -16.93
C LEU A 319 -9.51 3.07 -17.48
N GLU A 320 -10.17 3.32 -18.62
CA GLU A 320 -10.18 4.64 -19.25
C GLU A 320 -10.84 5.69 -18.34
N GLU A 321 -12.03 5.37 -17.78
CA GLU A 321 -12.74 6.22 -16.84
C GLU A 321 -11.89 6.51 -15.58
N TYR A 322 -11.26 5.49 -15.02
CA TYR A 322 -10.42 5.67 -13.83
C TYR A 322 -9.17 6.51 -14.10
N MET A 323 -8.50 6.30 -15.24
CA MET A 323 -7.37 7.15 -15.63
C MET A 323 -7.80 8.61 -15.86
N GLY A 324 -9.00 8.83 -16.41
CA GLY A 324 -9.61 10.15 -16.52
C GLY A 324 -9.81 10.80 -15.15
N LEU A 325 -10.36 10.06 -14.18
CA LEU A 325 -10.55 10.52 -12.81
C LEU A 325 -9.24 10.92 -12.12
N LEU A 326 -8.19 10.10 -12.26
CA LEU A 326 -6.87 10.40 -11.68
C LEU A 326 -6.27 11.68 -12.26
N LEU A 327 -6.47 11.92 -13.56
CA LEU A 327 -5.98 13.11 -14.23
C LEU A 327 -6.79 14.36 -13.88
N GLU A 328 -8.12 14.27 -13.86
CA GLU A 328 -8.98 15.37 -13.41
C GLU A 328 -8.69 15.75 -11.95
N GLY A 329 -8.34 14.76 -11.14
CA GLY A 329 -7.90 14.94 -9.76
C GLY A 329 -6.43 15.34 -9.61
N PHE A 330 -5.64 15.48 -10.68
CA PHE A 330 -4.21 15.78 -10.59
C PHE A 330 -3.98 17.05 -9.80
N ASN A 331 -3.26 16.92 -8.68
CA ASN A 331 -2.89 17.99 -7.78
C ASN A 331 -1.37 18.22 -7.87
N PRO A 332 -0.94 19.34 -8.49
CA PRO A 332 0.49 19.71 -8.57
C PRO A 332 1.16 19.87 -7.20
N GLY A 333 0.42 20.29 -6.17
CA GLY A 333 0.95 20.43 -4.82
C GLY A 333 1.35 19.07 -4.23
N ALA A 334 0.48 18.06 -4.37
CA ALA A 334 0.78 16.68 -4.00
C ALA A 334 2.05 16.13 -4.70
N ALA A 335 2.37 16.61 -5.90
CA ALA A 335 3.59 16.23 -6.62
C ALA A 335 4.89 16.72 -5.94
N GLU A 336 4.84 17.80 -5.17
CA GLU A 336 5.97 18.30 -4.37
C GLU A 336 6.21 17.42 -3.13
N GLY A 337 5.15 16.84 -2.57
CA GLY A 337 5.19 15.95 -1.40
C GLY A 337 5.39 14.46 -1.71
N LEU A 338 5.71 14.09 -2.96
CA LEU A 338 5.82 12.68 -3.34
C LEU A 338 6.90 11.92 -2.56
N MET A 339 6.52 10.78 -1.99
CA MET A 339 7.41 9.90 -1.23
C MET A 339 8.66 9.45 -1.99
N CYS A 340 8.60 9.33 -3.32
CA CYS A 340 9.74 8.91 -4.14
C CYS A 340 10.89 9.93 -4.13
N ARG A 341 10.67 11.14 -3.59
CA ARG A 341 11.70 12.17 -3.42
C ARG A 341 12.70 11.84 -2.32
N ASP A 342 12.30 11.14 -1.26
CA ASP A 342 13.19 10.81 -0.14
C ASP A 342 13.14 9.35 0.33
N THR A 343 12.30 8.50 -0.27
CA THR A 343 12.32 7.04 -0.06
C THR A 343 13.12 6.33 -1.15
N VAL A 344 14.02 5.43 -0.76
CA VAL A 344 14.65 4.44 -1.65
C VAL A 344 13.96 3.10 -1.45
N SER A 345 13.49 2.46 -2.53
CA SER A 345 12.85 1.15 -2.46
C SER A 345 13.81 0.05 -2.93
N VAL A 346 13.87 -1.06 -2.21
CA VAL A 346 14.68 -2.23 -2.54
C VAL A 346 13.81 -3.48 -2.57
N GLY A 347 13.93 -4.24 -3.66
CA GLY A 347 13.23 -5.51 -3.83
C GLY A 347 13.89 -6.67 -3.08
N TRP A 348 13.18 -7.78 -2.99
CA TRP A 348 13.64 -9.01 -2.35
C TRP A 348 14.92 -9.58 -2.98
N ASP A 349 15.16 -9.26 -4.25
CA ASP A 349 16.33 -9.61 -5.04
C ASP A 349 17.49 -8.61 -4.92
N GLY A 350 17.32 -7.56 -4.11
CA GLY A 350 18.31 -6.51 -3.90
C GLY A 350 18.33 -5.42 -4.98
N ARG A 351 17.43 -5.44 -5.97
CA ARG A 351 17.32 -4.36 -6.96
C ARG A 351 16.80 -3.07 -6.32
N VAL A 352 17.28 -1.93 -6.82
CA VAL A 352 16.99 -0.59 -6.28
C VAL A 352 16.06 0.19 -7.21
N TYR A 353 15.04 0.82 -6.62
CA TYR A 353 13.96 1.52 -7.28
C TYR A 353 13.66 2.86 -6.63
N ASP A 354 12.95 3.73 -7.36
CA ASP A 354 12.58 5.03 -6.84
C ASP A 354 11.46 4.98 -5.79
N CYS A 355 10.55 4.01 -5.88
CA CYS A 355 9.50 3.70 -4.92
C CYS A 355 8.92 2.29 -5.13
N ASP A 356 8.08 1.83 -4.20
CA ASP A 356 7.42 0.52 -4.30
C ASP A 356 6.59 0.36 -5.59
N PHE A 357 5.90 1.40 -6.08
CA PHE A 357 5.15 1.27 -7.34
C PHE A 357 6.05 1.12 -8.57
N ASN A 358 7.19 1.83 -8.59
CA ASN A 358 8.22 1.61 -9.62
C ASN A 358 8.80 0.20 -9.52
N GLN A 359 9.00 -0.32 -8.30
CA GLN A 359 9.42 -1.69 -8.07
C GLN A 359 8.42 -2.68 -8.68
N GLN A 360 7.13 -2.56 -8.36
CA GLN A 360 6.13 -3.48 -8.88
C GLN A 360 6.04 -3.42 -10.42
N LEU A 361 6.33 -2.26 -11.02
CA LEU A 361 6.39 -2.08 -12.48
C LEU A 361 7.77 -2.36 -13.09
N GLU A 362 8.71 -2.96 -12.36
CA GLU A 362 10.07 -3.28 -12.83
C GLU A 362 10.80 -2.07 -13.46
N MET A 363 10.51 -0.87 -12.97
CA MET A 363 11.14 0.38 -13.43
C MET A 363 12.49 0.55 -12.72
N THR A 364 13.45 -0.28 -13.10
CA THR A 364 14.78 -0.37 -12.48
C THR A 364 15.64 0.87 -12.74
N LEU A 365 16.38 1.32 -11.73
CA LEU A 365 17.39 2.35 -11.90
C LEU A 365 18.57 1.85 -12.75
N ALA A 366 19.06 2.70 -13.66
CA ALA A 366 20.26 2.40 -14.43
C ALA A 366 21.54 2.52 -13.57
N GLY A 367 22.58 1.76 -13.92
CA GLY A 367 23.93 1.89 -13.35
C GLY A 367 24.49 0.67 -12.60
N GLY A 368 23.81 -0.48 -12.63
CA GLY A 368 24.34 -1.73 -12.07
C GLY A 368 25.31 -2.47 -12.98
N SER A 369 25.95 -3.52 -12.44
CA SER A 369 26.84 -4.44 -13.14
C SER A 369 26.09 -5.44 -14.04
N GLY A 370 25.35 -4.94 -15.05
CA GLY A 370 24.68 -5.78 -16.05
C GLY A 370 23.39 -5.18 -16.62
N GLU A 371 22.66 -5.97 -17.42
CA GLU A 371 21.35 -5.59 -17.99
C GLU A 371 20.19 -5.57 -16.96
N SER A 372 20.46 -6.02 -15.73
CA SER A 372 19.45 -6.29 -14.68
C SER A 372 19.08 -5.10 -13.79
N GLY A 373 19.65 -3.92 -14.03
CA GLY A 373 19.44 -2.73 -13.19
C GLY A 373 20.40 -2.64 -11.99
N LEU A 374 20.35 -1.50 -11.29
CA LEU A 374 21.15 -1.21 -10.10
C LEU A 374 20.69 -2.07 -8.90
N THR A 375 21.64 -2.64 -8.17
CA THR A 375 21.40 -3.42 -6.95
C THR A 375 22.07 -2.80 -5.72
N VAL A 376 21.70 -3.25 -4.52
CA VAL A 376 22.34 -2.86 -3.26
C VAL A 376 23.83 -3.24 -3.17
N PHE A 377 24.28 -4.18 -4.00
CA PHE A 377 25.69 -4.58 -4.08
C PHE A 377 26.51 -3.67 -4.99
N ASP A 378 25.87 -2.94 -5.90
CA ASP A 378 26.53 -1.97 -6.77
C ASP A 378 26.74 -0.61 -6.06
N LEU A 379 26.04 -0.38 -4.94
CA LEU A 379 26.10 0.86 -4.17
C LEU A 379 27.19 0.79 -3.11
N GLY A 380 28.05 1.80 -3.02
CA GLY A 380 28.91 2.02 -1.85
C GLY A 380 28.13 2.69 -0.71
N SER A 381 27.23 3.62 -1.03
CA SER A 381 26.34 4.30 -0.09
C SER A 381 25.01 4.70 -0.75
N LEU A 382 23.95 4.89 0.07
CA LEU A 382 22.67 5.41 -0.43
C LEU A 382 22.75 6.86 -0.93
N GLY A 383 23.76 7.62 -0.50
CA GLY A 383 24.00 9.00 -0.95
C GLY A 383 24.31 9.12 -2.45
N GLU A 384 24.78 8.05 -3.08
CA GLU A 384 25.03 8.00 -4.54
C GLU A 384 23.76 8.14 -5.39
N LEU A 385 22.60 7.98 -4.76
CA LEU A 385 21.31 8.14 -5.41
C LEU A 385 20.83 9.60 -5.40
N GLU A 386 21.36 10.45 -4.51
CA GLU A 386 20.93 11.84 -4.36
C GLU A 386 21.11 12.64 -5.67
N GLY A 387 20.12 13.47 -6.00
CA GLY A 387 20.10 14.31 -7.20
C GLY A 387 19.72 13.58 -8.49
N ARG A 388 19.62 12.25 -8.49
CA ARG A 388 19.11 11.48 -9.65
C ARG A 388 17.67 11.87 -9.97
N GLY A 389 17.33 11.82 -11.27
CA GLY A 389 15.94 11.97 -11.71
C GLY A 389 15.12 10.74 -11.31
N ILE A 390 13.88 10.98 -10.89
CA ILE A 390 12.94 9.93 -10.51
C ILE A 390 12.24 9.39 -11.76
N LEU A 391 12.18 8.07 -11.90
CA LEU A 391 11.45 7.41 -12.98
C LEU A 391 9.94 7.55 -12.76
N VAL A 392 9.25 8.07 -13.77
CA VAL A 392 7.80 8.31 -13.73
C VAL A 392 7.11 7.68 -14.92
N ASP A 393 5.85 7.29 -14.73
CA ASP A 393 4.95 6.80 -15.76
C ASP A 393 3.51 7.18 -15.36
N ASN A 394 2.52 6.89 -16.19
CA ASN A 394 1.14 7.34 -16.02
C ASN A 394 0.45 6.78 -14.76
N HIS A 395 1.00 5.73 -14.11
CA HIS A 395 0.51 5.30 -12.80
C HIS A 395 0.71 6.38 -11.73
N CYS A 396 1.70 7.28 -11.87
CA CYS A 396 2.03 8.32 -10.90
C CYS A 396 0.87 9.31 -10.68
N PHE A 397 -0.08 9.42 -11.63
CA PHE A 397 -1.32 10.17 -11.39
C PHE A 397 -2.09 9.66 -10.17
N GLY A 398 -2.02 8.36 -9.84
CA GLY A 398 -2.60 7.80 -8.62
C GLY A 398 -2.03 8.39 -7.33
N CYS A 399 -0.72 8.69 -7.31
CA CYS A 399 -0.05 9.30 -6.17
C CYS A 399 -0.31 10.80 -6.03
N THR A 400 -0.69 11.46 -7.12
CA THR A 400 -0.89 12.92 -7.15
C THR A 400 -2.36 13.32 -7.27
N ALA A 401 -3.29 12.38 -7.34
CA ALA A 401 -4.72 12.68 -7.45
C ALA A 401 -5.34 13.05 -6.09
N GLY A 402 -6.18 14.08 -6.06
CA GLY A 402 -6.88 14.55 -4.86
C GLY A 402 -5.91 15.13 -3.82
N SER A 403 -5.98 14.62 -2.58
CA SER A 403 -5.02 14.95 -1.50
C SER A 403 -3.65 14.28 -1.67
N GLY A 404 -3.44 13.59 -2.79
CA GLY A 404 -2.29 12.73 -3.03
C GLY A 404 -2.33 11.43 -2.24
N SER A 405 -1.44 10.50 -2.59
CA SER A 405 -1.36 9.18 -1.99
C SER A 405 0.07 8.68 -2.03
N GLY A 406 0.73 8.70 -0.88
CA GLY A 406 2.01 8.01 -0.66
C GLY A 406 1.84 6.90 0.37
N CYS A 407 2.81 6.00 0.52
CA CYS A 407 2.74 4.93 1.51
C CYS A 407 2.65 5.41 2.98
N GLN A 408 2.69 6.73 3.21
CA GLN A 408 2.50 7.39 4.51
C GLN A 408 1.18 8.20 4.60
N GLY A 409 0.25 8.02 3.66
CA GLY A 409 -1.05 8.71 3.63
C GLY A 409 -1.12 9.85 2.60
N ALA A 410 -2.04 10.80 2.83
CA ALA A 410 -2.18 12.01 2.04
C ALA A 410 -0.88 12.84 2.07
N THR A 411 -0.55 13.47 0.95
CA THR A 411 0.66 14.30 0.80
C THR A 411 0.39 15.79 0.98
N GLU A 412 -0.88 16.18 1.08
CA GLU A 412 -1.35 17.56 1.34
C GLU A 412 -2.60 17.63 2.21
#